data_AF-A0A7W9V404-F1
#
_entry.id   AF-A0A7W9V404-F1
#
_cell.length_a   1.000
_cell.length_b   1.000
_cell.length_c   1.000
_cell.angle_alpha   90.00
_cell.angle_beta   90.00
_cell.angle_gamma   90.00
#
_symmetry.space_group_name_H-M   'P 1'
#
loop_
_entity.id
_entity.type
_entity.pdbx_description
1 polymer ?
#
loop_
_entity_poly.entity_id
_entity_poly.type
_entity_poly.pdbx_seq_one_letter_code
_entity_poly.pdbx_strand_id
1 'polypeptide(L)'
;MRIALVIAVAVASLWLLAAGSVAAPAGRQVPIRIVSVSIQYTYMGWGYVDERFHLVPARNGMGFIMRWTDNDGTRHAEQQVATDKVMALFAAARAPRIDRATGLGELQQRAMAAETITKIRNALFVAPNCSPLQQRQLRAAQANGDSVRGALEQIYREPISWTDDDPSMTVRIVLERGVPMEFYSQSQKPFMLSWIQGKPVFGRDEDMNGPKATWSLLLSDALAEILPATSPARKRLARKQLVTVLARNLERGAPTSCPQRAYRDKFQLGN
;
A
#
# COMPACT_ATOMS: atom_id res chain seq x y z
N MET A 1 44.54 -39.22 -33.26
CA MET A 1 45.16 -40.04 -32.19
C MET A 1 45.26 -39.20 -30.93
N ARG A 2 44.72 -39.76 -29.83
CA ARG A 2 44.88 -39.49 -28.37
C ARG A 2 45.95 -38.44 -28.00
N ILE A 3 45.77 -37.53 -27.02
CA ILE A 3 45.78 -37.74 -25.55
C ILE A 3 45.38 -36.37 -24.93
N ALA A 4 44.24 -36.25 -24.26
CA ALA A 4 44.01 -36.29 -22.80
C ALA A 4 44.36 -35.01 -22.00
N LEU A 5 43.28 -34.48 -21.43
CA LEU A 5 43.09 -33.51 -20.34
C LEU A 5 43.86 -33.86 -19.05
N VAL A 6 44.48 -32.88 -18.37
CA VAL A 6 44.53 -32.80 -16.89
C VAL A 6 44.60 -31.33 -16.43
N ILE A 7 43.69 -30.99 -15.51
CA ILE A 7 43.56 -29.74 -14.75
C ILE A 7 44.53 -29.76 -13.57
N ALA A 8 45.22 -28.66 -13.28
CA ALA A 8 45.76 -28.41 -11.95
C ALA A 8 45.72 -26.91 -11.60
N VAL A 9 44.92 -26.62 -10.57
CA VAL A 9 44.71 -25.34 -9.92
C VAL A 9 45.93 -24.97 -9.07
N ALA A 10 46.40 -23.73 -9.15
CA ALA A 10 47.33 -23.16 -8.17
C ALA A 10 46.85 -21.76 -7.76
N VAL A 11 46.31 -21.71 -6.54
CA VAL A 11 45.98 -20.53 -5.77
C VAL A 11 47.28 -19.93 -5.21
N ALA A 12 47.46 -18.62 -5.30
CA ALA A 12 47.76 -17.74 -4.15
C ALA A 12 48.32 -16.38 -4.59
N SER A 13 47.97 -15.37 -3.80
CA SER A 13 48.67 -14.09 -3.63
C SER A 13 48.32 -12.99 -4.63
N LEU A 14 47.26 -12.23 -4.33
CA LEU A 14 47.30 -10.80 -4.62
C LEU A 14 46.86 -10.00 -3.38
N TRP A 15 47.74 -9.06 -3.05
CA TRP A 15 47.89 -8.37 -1.80
C TRP A 15 46.78 -7.36 -1.49
N LEU A 16 46.61 -7.13 -0.18
CA LEU A 16 45.83 -6.05 0.41
C LEU A 16 46.14 -4.69 -0.24
N LEU A 17 45.12 -4.05 -0.81
CA LEU A 17 45.01 -2.59 -0.89
C LEU A 17 43.78 -2.18 -0.09
N ALA A 18 43.93 -2.16 1.23
CA ALA A 18 43.06 -1.42 2.11
C ALA A 18 43.36 0.07 1.91
N ALA A 19 42.80 0.64 0.84
CA ALA A 19 42.68 2.09 0.72
C ALA A 19 41.74 2.55 1.83
N GLY A 20 42.32 3.18 2.85
CA GLY A 20 41.56 3.84 3.91
C GLY A 20 40.67 4.92 3.30
N SER A 21 39.40 4.59 3.11
CA SER A 21 38.35 5.59 2.96
C SER A 21 38.28 6.34 4.28
N VAL A 22 38.97 7.48 4.33
CA VAL A 22 38.78 8.50 5.37
C VAL A 22 37.31 8.88 5.31
N ALA A 23 36.51 8.32 6.21
CA ALA A 23 35.14 8.73 6.40
C ALA A 23 35.18 10.23 6.72
N ALA A 24 34.60 11.04 5.82
CA ALA A 24 34.40 12.45 6.08
C ALA A 24 33.73 12.59 7.46
N PRO A 25 34.14 13.58 8.29
CA PRO A 25 33.50 13.79 9.57
C PRO A 25 32.02 13.96 9.32
N ALA A 26 31.20 13.12 9.97
CA ALA A 26 29.76 13.21 9.91
C ALA A 26 29.38 14.64 10.34
N GLY A 27 29.11 15.50 9.35
CA GLY A 27 28.66 16.85 9.58
C GLY A 27 27.49 16.75 10.54
N ARG A 28 27.59 17.47 11.67
CA ARG A 28 26.58 17.49 12.74
C ARG A 28 25.25 17.90 12.12
N GLN A 29 24.46 16.92 11.69
CA GLN A 29 23.14 17.18 11.12
C GLN A 29 22.31 17.75 12.25
N VAL A 30 21.92 19.01 12.12
CA VAL A 30 20.97 19.63 13.04
C VAL A 30 19.73 18.74 13.06
N PRO A 31 19.29 18.25 14.24
CA PRO A 31 18.15 17.34 14.31
C PRO A 31 16.94 18.03 13.69
N ILE A 32 16.30 17.35 12.74
CA ILE A 32 15.13 17.87 12.06
C ILE A 32 13.98 17.95 13.06
N ARG A 33 13.36 19.12 13.17
CA ARG A 33 12.23 19.36 14.06
C ARG A 33 10.97 19.61 13.24
N ILE A 34 9.93 18.84 13.53
CA ILE A 34 8.59 18.99 12.97
C ILE A 34 7.82 19.97 13.86
N VAL A 35 7.33 21.05 13.26
CA VAL A 35 6.50 22.07 13.94
C VAL A 35 5.06 21.60 14.03
N SER A 36 4.53 21.06 12.92
CA SER A 36 3.18 20.52 12.88
C SER A 36 2.99 19.52 11.74
N VAL A 37 1.98 18.68 11.90
CA VAL A 37 1.43 17.87 10.82
C VAL A 37 -0.06 18.17 10.73
N SER A 38 -0.55 18.47 9.54
CA SER A 38 -1.97 18.67 9.25
C SER A 38 -2.42 17.64 8.24
N ILE A 39 -3.56 16.99 8.51
CA ILE A 39 -4.18 16.02 7.62
C ILE A 39 -5.63 16.42 7.46
N GLN A 40 -6.11 16.48 6.22
CA GLN A 40 -7.52 16.66 5.94
C GLN A 40 -7.99 15.51 5.08
N TYR A 41 -9.05 14.85 5.49
CA TYR A 41 -9.72 13.82 4.72
C TYR A 41 -11.16 14.25 4.46
N THR A 42 -11.57 14.22 3.21
CA THR A 42 -12.95 14.43 2.80
C THR A 42 -13.41 13.26 1.96
N TYR A 43 -14.69 12.94 2.03
CA TYR A 43 -15.33 11.97 1.16
C TYR A 43 -16.76 12.41 0.88
N MET A 44 -17.15 12.33 -0.40
CA MET A 44 -18.49 12.62 -0.86
C MET A 44 -19.01 11.43 -1.68
N GLY A 45 -20.25 11.01 -1.41
CA GLY A 45 -20.87 9.84 -2.01
C GLY A 45 -22.23 9.58 -1.39
N TRP A 46 -22.50 8.34 -0.96
CA TRP A 46 -23.69 7.98 -0.16
C TRP A 46 -23.74 8.63 1.23
N GLY A 47 -22.72 9.40 1.59
CA GLY A 47 -22.65 10.21 2.78
C GLY A 47 -21.56 11.25 2.61
N TYR A 48 -21.36 12.04 3.66
CA TYR A 48 -20.30 13.03 3.72
C TYR A 48 -19.35 12.71 4.87
N VAL A 49 -18.06 12.87 4.63
CA VAL A 49 -17.03 12.87 5.66
C VAL A 49 -16.15 14.10 5.46
N ASP A 50 -15.82 14.81 6.53
CA ASP A 50 -14.76 15.83 6.61
C ASP A 50 -14.07 15.68 7.96
N GLU A 51 -12.87 15.14 7.94
CA GLU A 51 -12.04 14.99 9.13
C GLU A 51 -10.78 15.85 8.98
N ARG A 52 -10.47 16.62 10.03
CA ARG A 52 -9.29 17.49 10.07
C ARG A 52 -8.47 17.16 11.29
N PHE A 53 -7.24 16.74 11.09
CA PHE A 53 -6.29 16.37 12.14
C PHE A 53 -5.15 17.37 12.16
N HIS A 54 -4.78 17.79 13.36
CA HIS A 54 -3.63 18.65 13.58
C HIS A 54 -2.80 18.09 14.73
N LEU A 55 -1.55 17.75 14.43
CA LEU A 55 -0.55 17.28 15.37
C LEU A 55 0.47 18.38 15.65
N VAL A 56 0.82 18.56 16.92
CA VAL A 56 1.92 19.45 17.37
C VAL A 56 2.78 18.72 18.40
N PRO A 57 4.08 19.03 18.51
CA PRO A 57 4.92 18.50 19.58
C PRO A 57 4.29 18.76 20.95
N ALA A 58 4.25 17.74 21.80
CA ALA A 58 3.75 17.89 23.16
C ALA A 58 4.69 18.80 23.98
N ARG A 59 4.13 19.63 24.86
CA ARG A 59 4.91 20.58 25.68
C ARG A 59 5.91 19.90 26.63
N ASN A 60 5.61 18.67 27.03
CA ASN A 60 6.48 17.84 27.86
C ASN A 60 7.62 17.16 27.07
N GLY A 61 7.72 17.41 25.76
CA GLY A 61 8.72 16.80 24.87
C GLY A 61 8.46 15.33 24.53
N MET A 62 7.35 14.75 25.02
CA MET A 62 7.02 13.34 24.82
C MET A 62 5.94 13.18 23.74
N GLY A 63 6.38 12.99 22.49
CA GLY A 63 5.48 12.73 21.37
C GLY A 63 4.79 13.98 20.83
N PHE A 64 3.64 13.74 20.20
CA PHE A 64 2.79 14.75 19.60
C PHE A 64 1.40 14.68 20.21
N ILE A 65 0.75 15.83 20.32
CA ILE A 65 -0.66 15.92 20.66
C ILE A 65 -1.44 16.13 19.37
N MET A 66 -2.36 15.23 19.09
CA MET A 66 -3.31 15.32 17.99
C MET A 66 -4.63 15.90 18.48
N ARG A 67 -5.07 16.96 17.80
CA ARG A 67 -6.42 17.52 17.88
C ARG A 67 -7.11 17.22 16.58
N TRP A 68 -8.38 16.83 16.62
CA TRP A 68 -9.11 16.60 15.40
C TRP A 68 -10.60 16.92 15.51
N THR A 69 -11.18 17.23 14.36
CA THR A 69 -12.60 17.52 14.18
C THR A 69 -13.21 16.65 13.11
N ASP A 70 -14.50 16.36 13.22
CA ASP A 70 -15.30 15.67 12.21
C ASP A 70 -16.21 16.63 11.42
N ASN A 71 -17.16 16.06 10.68
CA ASN A 71 -18.06 16.69 9.72
C ASN A 71 -18.72 17.97 10.22
N ASP A 72 -19.11 17.99 11.49
CA ASP A 72 -19.86 19.09 12.10
C ASP A 72 -18.94 20.06 12.84
N GLY A 73 -17.64 19.87 12.71
CA GLY A 73 -16.63 20.59 13.49
C GLY A 73 -16.54 20.12 14.95
N THR A 74 -17.15 18.98 15.29
CA THR A 74 -17.11 18.43 16.65
C THR A 74 -15.68 18.13 17.02
N ARG A 75 -15.20 18.71 18.11
CA ARG A 75 -13.84 18.48 18.61
C ARG A 75 -13.80 17.21 19.42
N HIS A 76 -12.85 16.35 19.08
CA HIS A 76 -12.58 15.13 19.82
C HIS A 76 -11.54 15.38 20.91
N ALA A 77 -11.48 14.48 21.89
CA ALA A 77 -10.47 14.52 22.93
C ALA A 77 -9.06 14.48 22.32
N GLU A 78 -8.14 15.19 22.96
CA GLU A 78 -6.74 15.17 22.56
C GLU A 78 -6.17 13.75 22.65
N GLN A 79 -5.46 13.33 21.61
CA GLN A 79 -4.83 12.02 21.57
C GLN A 79 -3.31 12.19 21.49
N GLN A 80 -2.59 11.46 22.34
CA GLN A 80 -1.14 11.39 22.25
C GLN A 80 -0.73 10.45 21.10
N VAL A 81 0.19 10.92 20.26
CA VAL A 81 0.79 10.17 19.16
C VAL A 81 2.28 10.07 19.43
N ALA A 82 2.82 8.85 19.38
CA ALA A 82 4.21 8.61 19.70
C ALA A 82 5.16 9.24 18.65
N THR A 83 6.32 9.70 19.10
CA THR A 83 7.31 10.39 18.24
C THR A 83 7.74 9.52 17.07
N ASP A 84 7.97 8.23 17.30
CA ASP A 84 8.41 7.26 16.28
C ASP A 84 7.39 7.17 15.12
N LYS A 85 6.09 7.25 15.40
CA LYS A 85 5.04 7.20 14.38
C LYS A 85 5.03 8.45 13.50
N VAL A 86 5.17 9.63 14.10
CA VAL A 86 5.26 10.90 13.33
C VAL A 86 6.57 10.97 12.54
N MET A 87 7.66 10.45 13.11
CA MET A 87 8.94 10.36 12.40
C MET A 87 8.91 9.32 11.27
N ALA A 88 8.14 8.24 11.40
CA ALA A 88 7.91 7.28 10.33
C ALA A 88 7.14 7.91 9.15
N LEU A 89 6.13 8.74 9.44
CA LEU A 89 5.45 9.54 8.42
C LEU A 89 6.41 10.48 7.71
N PHE A 90 7.24 11.19 8.49
CA PHE A 90 8.24 12.10 7.92
C PHE A 90 9.28 11.37 7.05
N ALA A 91 9.75 10.20 7.48
CA ALA A 91 10.65 9.37 6.70
C ALA A 91 9.98 8.88 5.40
N ALA A 92 8.73 8.43 5.45
CA ALA A 92 7.97 8.02 4.28
C ALA A 92 7.74 9.16 3.29
N ALA A 93 7.45 10.37 3.79
CA ALA A 93 7.29 11.57 2.99
C ALA A 93 8.60 12.01 2.29
N ARG A 94 9.75 11.71 2.89
CA ARG A 94 11.08 12.00 2.32
C ARG A 94 11.65 10.89 1.45
N ALA A 95 11.05 9.71 1.46
CA ALA A 95 11.55 8.58 0.72
C ALA A 95 11.60 8.91 -0.79
N PRO A 96 12.53 8.30 -1.54
CA PRO A 96 12.52 8.40 -2.99
C PRO A 96 11.14 8.05 -3.54
N ARG A 97 10.70 8.81 -4.56
CA ARG A 97 9.45 8.49 -5.25
C ARG A 97 9.60 7.14 -5.94
N ILE A 98 8.58 6.31 -5.82
CA ILE A 98 8.53 5.03 -6.52
C ILE A 98 7.48 5.09 -7.62
N ASP A 99 7.82 4.49 -8.76
CA ASP A 99 6.93 4.41 -9.91
C ASP A 99 5.78 3.40 -9.69
N ARG A 100 4.80 3.45 -10.60
CA ARG A 100 3.63 2.58 -10.58
C ARG A 100 3.99 1.10 -10.64
N ALA A 101 4.96 0.72 -11.47
CA ALA A 101 5.31 -0.68 -11.66
C ALA A 101 5.89 -1.29 -10.37
N THR A 102 6.78 -0.55 -9.73
CA THR A 102 7.39 -0.86 -8.43
C THR A 102 6.34 -0.94 -7.35
N GLY A 103 5.48 0.08 -7.22
CA GLY A 103 4.41 0.11 -6.22
C GLY A 103 3.37 -1.01 -6.39
N LEU A 104 3.00 -1.36 -7.63
CA LEU A 104 2.17 -2.54 -7.92
C LEU A 104 2.88 -3.85 -7.53
N GLY A 105 4.21 -3.91 -7.65
CA GLY A 105 5.04 -4.99 -7.12
C GLY A 105 4.90 -5.17 -5.62
N GLU A 106 5.06 -4.09 -4.86
CA GLU A 106 4.88 -4.11 -3.41
C GLU A 106 3.45 -4.48 -3.01
N LEU A 107 2.44 -3.96 -3.72
CA LEU A 107 1.03 -4.33 -3.51
C LEU A 107 0.79 -5.82 -3.76
N GLN A 108 1.34 -6.39 -4.83
CA GLN A 108 1.22 -7.82 -5.11
C GLN A 108 1.86 -8.64 -3.98
N GLN A 109 3.07 -8.29 -3.54
CA GLN A 109 3.73 -8.97 -2.43
C GLN A 109 2.87 -8.93 -1.16
N ARG A 110 2.28 -7.78 -0.84
CA ARG A 110 1.36 -7.65 0.30
C ARG A 110 0.08 -8.45 0.13
N ALA A 111 -0.50 -8.51 -1.07
CA ALA A 111 -1.67 -9.34 -1.34
C ALA A 111 -1.35 -10.83 -1.17
N MET A 112 -0.16 -11.26 -1.60
CA MET A 112 0.29 -12.66 -1.57
C MET A 112 0.81 -13.12 -0.21
N ALA A 113 1.04 -12.21 0.74
CA ALA A 113 1.41 -12.58 2.11
C ALA A 113 0.37 -13.55 2.72
N ALA A 114 0.83 -14.60 3.40
CA ALA A 114 0.03 -15.76 3.80
C ALA A 114 -1.31 -15.41 4.47
N GLU A 115 -1.30 -14.47 5.43
CA GLU A 115 -2.50 -14.04 6.13
C GLU A 115 -3.49 -13.33 5.18
N THR A 116 -2.98 -12.52 4.25
CA THR A 116 -3.80 -11.69 3.36
C THR A 116 -4.39 -12.51 2.23
N ILE A 117 -3.58 -13.36 1.59
CA ILE A 117 -4.09 -14.25 0.54
C ILE A 117 -5.13 -15.23 1.07
N THR A 118 -5.01 -15.65 2.34
CA THR A 118 -6.03 -16.45 3.02
C THR A 118 -7.35 -15.67 3.17
N LYS A 119 -7.29 -14.40 3.61
CA LYS A 119 -8.47 -13.54 3.72
C LYS A 119 -9.12 -13.27 2.35
N ILE A 120 -8.30 -13.03 1.32
CA ILE A 120 -8.79 -12.86 -0.07
C ILE A 120 -9.51 -14.13 -0.52
N ARG A 121 -8.89 -15.30 -0.38
CA ARG A 121 -9.50 -16.59 -0.77
C ARG A 121 -10.82 -16.85 -0.04
N ASN A 122 -10.88 -16.56 1.25
CA ASN A 122 -12.11 -16.75 2.03
C ASN A 122 -13.22 -15.77 1.64
N ALA A 123 -12.87 -14.60 1.10
CA ALA A 123 -13.83 -13.63 0.59
C ALA A 123 -14.34 -13.97 -0.82
N LEU A 124 -13.68 -14.87 -1.55
CA LEU A 124 -14.13 -15.29 -2.88
C LEU A 124 -15.39 -16.14 -2.81
N PHE A 125 -16.39 -15.73 -3.59
CA PHE A 125 -17.55 -16.54 -3.90
C PHE A 125 -17.17 -17.76 -4.74
N VAL A 126 -17.67 -18.93 -4.34
CA VAL A 126 -17.63 -20.16 -5.13
C VAL A 126 -19.02 -20.79 -5.06
N ALA A 127 -19.47 -21.38 -6.15
CA ALA A 127 -20.80 -21.96 -6.20
C ALA A 127 -21.03 -23.02 -5.11
N PRO A 128 -22.23 -23.03 -4.50
CA PRO A 128 -22.54 -23.87 -3.33
C PRO A 128 -22.57 -25.36 -3.65
N ASN A 129 -22.69 -25.74 -4.93
CA ASN A 129 -22.70 -27.12 -5.38
C ASN A 129 -21.30 -27.80 -5.39
N CYS A 130 -20.22 -27.07 -5.11
CA CYS A 130 -18.88 -27.65 -4.98
C CYS A 130 -18.68 -28.24 -3.58
N SER A 131 -18.02 -29.41 -3.48
CA SER A 131 -17.56 -29.93 -2.18
C SER A 131 -16.56 -28.97 -1.51
N PRO A 132 -16.39 -29.01 -0.17
CA PRO A 132 -15.46 -28.11 0.53
C PRO A 132 -14.01 -28.17 0.00
N LEU A 133 -13.55 -29.34 -0.42
CA LEU A 133 -12.22 -29.51 -1.01
C LEU A 133 -12.11 -28.81 -2.37
N GLN A 134 -13.12 -28.97 -3.24
CA GLN A 134 -13.17 -28.31 -4.54
C GLN A 134 -13.26 -26.79 -4.38
N GLN A 135 -14.05 -26.30 -3.42
CA GLN A 135 -14.12 -24.86 -3.14
C GLN A 135 -12.76 -24.29 -2.75
N ARG A 136 -11.99 -24.99 -1.90
CA ARG A 136 -10.62 -24.58 -1.54
C ARG A 136 -9.69 -24.56 -2.75
N GLN A 137 -9.76 -25.58 -3.61
CA GLN A 137 -8.93 -25.66 -4.83
C GLN A 137 -9.26 -24.54 -5.82
N LEU A 138 -10.54 -24.26 -6.05
CA LEU A 138 -10.99 -23.18 -6.94
C LEU A 138 -10.54 -21.82 -6.43
N ARG A 139 -10.73 -21.53 -5.14
CA ARG A 139 -10.23 -20.29 -4.51
C ARG A 139 -8.72 -20.14 -4.64
N ALA A 140 -7.98 -21.23 -4.45
CA ALA A 140 -6.53 -21.23 -4.58
C ALA A 140 -6.09 -20.97 -6.03
N ALA A 141 -6.76 -21.60 -7.00
CA ALA A 141 -6.50 -21.39 -8.42
C ALA A 141 -6.84 -19.96 -8.87
N GLN A 142 -7.92 -19.38 -8.34
CA GLN A 142 -8.37 -18.03 -8.66
C GLN A 142 -7.47 -16.95 -8.04
N ALA A 143 -7.04 -17.13 -6.79
CA ALA A 143 -6.13 -16.22 -6.09
C ALA A 143 -4.68 -16.72 -6.16
N ASN A 144 -4.17 -16.86 -7.39
CA ASN A 144 -2.76 -17.14 -7.68
C ASN A 144 -2.00 -15.83 -8.00
N GLY A 145 -0.67 -15.91 -8.12
CA GLY A 145 0.19 -14.74 -8.33
C GLY A 145 -0.16 -13.92 -9.57
N ASP A 146 -0.40 -14.58 -10.71
CA ASP A 146 -0.69 -13.93 -11.99
C ASP A 146 -2.09 -13.31 -11.99
N SER A 147 -3.09 -14.03 -11.48
CA SER A 147 -4.45 -13.50 -11.32
C SER A 147 -4.48 -12.28 -10.40
N VAL A 148 -3.73 -12.32 -9.30
CA VAL A 148 -3.60 -11.17 -8.38
C VAL A 148 -2.92 -10.00 -9.07
N ARG A 149 -1.85 -10.23 -9.84
CA ARG A 149 -1.18 -9.16 -10.61
C ARG A 149 -2.13 -8.53 -11.62
N GLY A 150 -2.81 -9.35 -12.43
CA GLY A 150 -3.75 -8.87 -13.44
C GLY A 150 -4.91 -8.08 -12.84
N ALA A 151 -5.47 -8.56 -11.71
CA ALA A 151 -6.53 -7.86 -11.00
C ALA A 151 -6.06 -6.51 -10.41
N LEU A 152 -4.85 -6.46 -9.84
CA LEU A 152 -4.25 -5.20 -9.37
C LEU A 152 -4.03 -4.22 -10.52
N GLU A 153 -3.49 -4.68 -11.65
CA GLU A 153 -3.31 -3.84 -12.82
C GLU A 153 -4.64 -3.27 -13.32
N GLN A 154 -5.70 -4.07 -13.33
CA GLN A 154 -7.05 -3.63 -13.72
C GLN A 154 -7.60 -2.58 -12.75
N ILE A 155 -7.57 -2.86 -11.43
CA ILE A 155 -8.01 -1.92 -10.38
C ILE A 155 -7.35 -0.55 -10.57
N TYR A 156 -6.05 -0.55 -10.87
CA TYR A 156 -5.25 0.66 -10.98
C TYR A 156 -5.11 1.21 -12.40
N ARG A 157 -5.76 0.62 -13.40
CA ARG A 157 -5.75 1.11 -14.79
C ARG A 157 -6.83 2.17 -15.02
N GLU A 158 -8.01 1.96 -14.48
CA GLU A 158 -9.15 2.87 -14.66
C GLU A 158 -9.03 4.06 -13.72
N PRO A 159 -9.08 5.32 -14.20
CA PRO A 159 -8.92 6.50 -13.34
C PRO A 159 -9.93 6.49 -12.20
N ILE A 160 -11.22 6.42 -12.52
CA ILE A 160 -12.31 6.35 -11.55
C ILE A 160 -13.29 5.30 -12.01
N SER A 161 -13.62 4.37 -11.11
CA SER A 161 -14.58 3.32 -11.45
C SER A 161 -15.98 3.68 -10.99
N TRP A 162 -16.14 4.45 -9.89
CA TRP A 162 -17.42 4.62 -9.20
C TRP A 162 -17.79 6.11 -9.07
N THR A 163 -18.98 6.51 -9.50
CA THR A 163 -19.43 7.91 -9.45
C THR A 163 -19.65 8.42 -8.03
N ASP A 164 -19.95 7.53 -7.09
CA ASP A 164 -20.44 7.87 -5.74
C ASP A 164 -19.39 7.62 -4.64
N ASP A 165 -18.10 7.64 -4.99
CA ASP A 165 -16.99 7.51 -4.05
C ASP A 165 -15.93 8.57 -4.36
N ASP A 166 -16.07 9.79 -3.85
CA ASP A 166 -15.16 10.91 -4.15
C ASP A 166 -14.30 11.26 -2.92
N PRO A 167 -13.23 10.49 -2.62
CA PRO A 167 -12.35 10.79 -1.51
C PRO A 167 -11.35 11.89 -1.89
N SER A 168 -10.87 12.62 -0.90
CA SER A 168 -9.70 13.48 -1.02
C SER A 168 -8.98 13.54 0.31
N MET A 169 -7.69 13.20 0.31
CA MET A 169 -6.83 13.33 1.48
C MET A 169 -5.67 14.25 1.16
N THR A 170 -5.39 15.19 2.05
CA THR A 170 -4.19 16.05 2.00
C THR A 170 -3.40 15.89 3.29
N VAL A 171 -2.08 15.99 3.16
CA VAL A 171 -1.12 15.88 4.26
C VAL A 171 -0.10 17.00 4.10
N ARG A 172 0.11 17.77 5.16
CA ARG A 172 1.10 18.85 5.22
C ARG A 172 1.98 18.67 6.45
N ILE A 173 3.28 18.54 6.25
CA ILE A 173 4.28 18.44 7.31
C ILE A 173 5.09 19.74 7.31
N VAL A 174 4.98 20.51 8.38
CA VAL A 174 5.71 21.77 8.57
C VAL A 174 6.95 21.50 9.41
N LEU A 175 8.11 21.88 8.89
CA LEU A 175 9.39 21.78 9.56
C LEU A 175 9.79 23.11 10.18
N GLU A 176 10.57 23.07 11.25
CA GLU A 176 11.16 24.29 11.85
C GLU A 176 12.09 25.01 10.87
N ARG A 177 12.75 24.24 10.01
CA ARG A 177 13.61 24.74 8.93
C ARG A 177 13.34 23.96 7.65
N GLY A 178 13.26 24.68 6.52
CA GLY A 178 13.04 24.11 5.20
C GLY A 178 11.61 24.32 4.68
N VAL A 179 11.36 23.80 3.48
CA VAL A 179 10.06 23.92 2.80
C VAL A 179 9.09 22.87 3.38
N PRO A 180 7.83 23.24 3.68
CA PRO A 180 6.80 22.28 4.06
C PRO A 180 6.64 21.19 3.01
N MET A 181 6.43 19.95 3.47
CA MET A 181 6.13 18.83 2.58
C MET A 181 4.62 18.69 2.47
N GLU A 182 4.12 18.65 1.26
CA GLU A 182 2.69 18.50 0.98
C GLU A 182 2.45 17.33 0.04
N PHE A 183 1.43 16.54 0.37
CA PHE A 183 0.96 15.43 -0.45
C PHE A 183 -0.55 15.42 -0.49
N TYR A 184 -1.12 14.98 -1.60
CA TYR A 184 -2.55 14.70 -1.68
C TYR A 184 -2.83 13.43 -2.48
N SER A 185 -4.02 12.88 -2.28
CA SER A 185 -4.57 11.82 -3.10
C SER A 185 -6.08 11.93 -3.16
N GLN A 186 -6.64 11.73 -4.35
CA GLN A 186 -8.08 11.65 -4.61
C GLN A 186 -8.50 10.23 -5.03
N SER A 187 -7.60 9.25 -4.88
CA SER A 187 -7.82 7.90 -5.41
C SER A 187 -8.88 7.12 -4.65
N GLN A 188 -9.76 6.47 -5.40
CA GLN A 188 -10.77 5.53 -4.88
C GLN A 188 -10.20 4.20 -4.39
N LYS A 189 -8.94 3.95 -4.72
CA LYS A 189 -8.34 2.61 -4.68
C LYS A 189 -7.71 2.34 -3.31
N PRO A 190 -7.41 1.07 -2.99
CA PRO A 190 -6.79 0.72 -1.71
C PRO A 190 -5.57 1.59 -1.40
N PHE A 191 -5.37 1.97 -0.14
CA PHE A 191 -4.27 2.83 0.30
C PHE A 191 -4.26 4.25 -0.32
N MET A 192 -5.28 4.63 -1.09
CA MET A 192 -5.33 5.91 -1.79
C MET A 192 -4.11 6.16 -2.70
N LEU A 193 -3.62 5.14 -3.38
CA LEU A 193 -2.51 5.32 -4.33
C LEU A 193 -3.00 5.84 -5.69
N SER A 194 -2.23 6.70 -6.37
CA SER A 194 -0.95 7.30 -5.95
C SER A 194 -1.10 8.52 -5.04
N TRP A 195 -0.03 8.89 -4.35
CA TRP A 195 0.09 10.20 -3.69
C TRP A 195 0.82 11.17 -4.61
N ILE A 196 0.33 12.41 -4.72
CA ILE A 196 0.92 13.47 -5.53
C ILE A 196 1.60 14.48 -4.62
N GLN A 197 2.87 14.79 -4.89
CA GLN A 197 3.62 15.80 -4.15
C GLN A 197 3.20 17.22 -4.56
N GLY A 198 2.83 18.03 -3.57
CA GLY A 198 2.41 19.43 -3.72
C GLY A 198 1.02 19.67 -3.16
N LYS A 199 0.44 20.80 -3.56
CA LYS A 199 -0.95 21.15 -3.24
C LYS A 199 -1.89 20.59 -4.30
N PRO A 200 -3.13 20.23 -3.94
CA PRO A 200 -4.15 19.94 -4.93
C PRO A 200 -4.32 21.17 -5.83
N VAL A 201 -4.23 20.97 -7.14
CA VAL A 201 -4.58 21.99 -8.14
C VAL A 201 -6.09 21.90 -8.37
N PHE A 202 -6.74 23.01 -8.75
CA PHE A 202 -8.17 23.00 -9.06
C PHE A 202 -8.49 21.92 -10.11
N GLY A 203 -9.39 20.99 -9.76
CA GLY A 203 -9.73 19.81 -10.56
C GLY A 203 -9.45 18.49 -9.83
N ARG A 204 -9.96 17.38 -10.33
CA ARG A 204 -9.52 16.06 -9.87
C ARG A 204 -8.21 15.72 -10.57
N ASP A 205 -7.14 15.66 -9.81
CA ASP A 205 -5.81 15.32 -10.31
C ASP A 205 -5.45 13.91 -9.82
N GLU A 206 -5.71 12.95 -10.70
CA GLU A 206 -5.23 11.58 -10.59
C GLU A 206 -4.06 11.36 -11.54
N ASP A 207 -3.04 12.23 -11.52
CA ASP A 207 -1.81 11.97 -12.27
C ASP A 207 -1.08 10.75 -11.70
N MET A 208 -1.59 9.55 -12.01
CA MET A 208 -1.15 8.26 -11.48
C MET A 208 0.25 7.90 -11.95
N ASN A 209 0.77 8.54 -13.00
CA ASN A 209 2.08 8.28 -13.56
C ASN A 209 2.95 9.54 -13.66
N GLY A 210 2.54 10.59 -12.96
CA GLY A 210 3.16 11.90 -13.03
C GLY A 210 4.54 11.96 -12.44
N PRO A 211 5.36 12.95 -12.83
CA PRO A 211 6.67 13.18 -12.21
C PRO A 211 6.57 13.55 -10.73
N LYS A 212 5.38 13.97 -10.26
CA LYS A 212 5.09 14.29 -8.86
C LYS A 212 4.42 13.13 -8.11
N ALA A 213 4.02 12.07 -8.81
CA ALA A 213 3.35 10.93 -8.22
C ALA A 213 4.35 10.02 -7.51
N THR A 214 3.91 9.43 -6.41
CA THR A 214 4.61 8.34 -5.73
C THR A 214 3.63 7.24 -5.39
N TRP A 215 4.02 6.01 -5.67
CA TRP A 215 3.27 4.81 -5.32
C TRP A 215 3.67 4.22 -3.97
N SER A 216 4.39 4.99 -3.15
CA SER A 216 4.91 4.54 -1.86
C SER A 216 3.79 4.17 -0.89
N LEU A 217 3.69 2.88 -0.57
CA LEU A 217 2.77 2.38 0.44
C LEU A 217 3.14 2.82 1.85
N LEU A 218 4.42 3.13 2.09
CA LEU A 218 4.91 3.57 3.39
C LEU A 218 4.24 4.87 3.84
N LEU A 219 3.88 5.75 2.89
CA LEU A 219 3.16 6.98 3.20
C LEU A 219 1.74 6.67 3.72
N SER A 220 1.00 5.81 3.01
CA SER A 220 -0.33 5.37 3.43
C SER A 220 -0.32 4.63 4.77
N ASP A 221 0.67 3.74 4.99
CA ASP A 221 0.81 3.00 6.24
C ASP A 221 1.12 3.93 7.41
N ALA A 222 2.08 4.84 7.24
CA ALA A 222 2.45 5.78 8.29
C ALA A 222 1.29 6.72 8.67
N LEU A 223 0.48 7.14 7.70
CA LEU A 223 -0.75 7.88 7.94
C LEU A 223 -1.78 7.04 8.71
N ALA A 224 -2.01 5.80 8.29
CA ALA A 224 -2.96 4.91 8.98
C ALA A 224 -2.57 4.66 10.45
N GLU A 225 -1.28 4.63 10.75
CA GLU A 225 -0.76 4.40 12.10
C GLU A 225 -0.97 5.58 13.06
N ILE A 226 -0.94 6.83 12.56
CA ILE A 226 -1.15 8.03 13.40
C ILE A 226 -2.62 8.41 13.56
N LEU A 227 -3.48 8.01 12.62
CA LEU A 227 -4.90 8.37 12.64
C LEU A 227 -5.66 7.56 13.70
N PRO A 228 -6.73 8.12 14.32
CA PRO A 228 -7.57 7.39 15.27
C PRO A 228 -8.15 6.11 14.68
N ALA A 229 -8.30 5.06 15.50
CA ALA A 229 -8.82 3.76 15.08
C ALA A 229 -10.25 3.84 14.46
N THR A 230 -11.05 4.78 14.95
CA THR A 230 -12.45 4.99 14.55
C THR A 230 -12.60 5.82 13.28
N SER A 231 -11.56 6.55 12.89
CA SER A 231 -11.57 7.51 11.77
C SER A 231 -11.86 6.84 10.42
N PRO A 232 -12.84 7.32 9.65
CA PRO A 232 -13.00 6.99 8.23
C PRO A 232 -11.72 7.11 7.40
N ALA A 233 -10.90 8.15 7.60
CA ALA A 233 -9.62 8.32 6.93
C ALA A 233 -8.70 7.11 7.14
N ARG A 234 -8.60 6.61 8.39
CA ARG A 234 -7.82 5.40 8.69
C ARG A 234 -8.40 4.16 8.01
N LYS A 235 -9.73 4.00 8.01
CA LYS A 235 -10.42 2.88 7.33
C LYS A 235 -10.16 2.87 5.83
N ARG A 236 -9.99 4.03 5.21
CA ARG A 236 -9.68 4.17 3.78
C ARG A 236 -8.27 3.70 3.44
N LEU A 237 -7.31 4.00 4.31
CA LEU A 237 -5.91 3.58 4.16
C LEU A 237 -5.66 2.12 4.60
N ALA A 238 -6.64 1.48 5.25
CA ALA A 238 -6.47 0.16 5.82
C ALA A 238 -6.34 -0.96 4.76
N ARG A 239 -5.47 -1.93 5.05
CA ARG A 239 -5.28 -3.16 4.26
C ARG A 239 -6.57 -3.95 3.99
N LYS A 240 -7.60 -3.78 4.83
CA LYS A 240 -8.91 -4.39 4.62
C LYS A 240 -9.52 -4.00 3.27
N GLN A 241 -9.29 -2.76 2.80
CA GLN A 241 -9.76 -2.30 1.49
C GLN A 241 -9.16 -3.12 0.35
N LEU A 242 -7.86 -3.43 0.42
CA LEU A 242 -7.19 -4.29 -0.56
C LEU A 242 -7.88 -5.65 -0.67
N VAL A 243 -8.15 -6.31 0.47
CA VAL A 243 -8.80 -7.63 0.50
C VAL A 243 -10.16 -7.57 -0.20
N THR A 244 -11.01 -6.61 0.18
CA THR A 244 -12.37 -6.49 -0.35
C THR A 244 -12.37 -6.17 -1.85
N VAL A 245 -11.60 -5.19 -2.28
CA VAL A 245 -11.56 -4.76 -3.69
C VAL A 245 -10.94 -5.85 -4.58
N LEU A 246 -9.88 -6.49 -4.12
CA LEU A 246 -9.19 -7.52 -4.88
C LEU A 246 -10.03 -8.79 -5.02
N ALA A 247 -10.68 -9.26 -3.96
CA ALA A 247 -11.58 -10.42 -4.03
C ALA A 247 -12.70 -10.19 -5.06
N ARG A 248 -13.37 -9.03 -5.01
CA ARG A 248 -14.42 -8.67 -5.97
C ARG A 248 -13.92 -8.63 -7.42
N ASN A 249 -12.71 -8.14 -7.66
CA ASN A 249 -12.15 -8.10 -9.01
C ASN A 249 -11.72 -9.49 -9.51
N LEU A 250 -11.21 -10.34 -8.63
CA LEU A 250 -10.89 -11.72 -8.95
C LEU A 250 -12.16 -12.52 -9.29
N GLU A 251 -13.31 -12.24 -8.67
CA GLU A 251 -14.61 -12.86 -8.99
C GLU A 251 -15.07 -12.58 -10.42
N ARG A 252 -14.88 -11.35 -10.91
CA ARG A 252 -15.28 -10.96 -12.27
C ARG A 252 -14.54 -11.74 -13.37
N GLY A 253 -13.36 -12.27 -13.06
CA GLY A 253 -12.50 -12.98 -14.02
C GLY A 253 -12.56 -14.51 -13.95
N ALA A 254 -13.38 -15.11 -13.09
CA ALA A 254 -13.32 -16.54 -12.80
C ALA A 254 -14.59 -17.32 -13.23
N PRO A 255 -14.43 -18.60 -13.64
CA PRO A 255 -15.58 -19.47 -13.85
C PRO A 255 -16.32 -19.74 -12.54
N THR A 256 -17.63 -19.51 -12.56
CA THR A 256 -18.50 -19.64 -11.38
C THR A 256 -18.97 -21.07 -11.13
N SER A 257 -18.70 -22.01 -12.03
CA SER A 257 -19.18 -23.40 -11.94
C SER A 257 -18.05 -24.36 -11.56
N CYS A 258 -18.39 -25.37 -10.74
CA CYS A 258 -17.49 -26.50 -10.54
C CYS A 258 -17.31 -27.21 -11.89
N PRO A 259 -16.08 -27.60 -12.30
CA PRO A 259 -15.94 -28.52 -13.41
C PRO A 259 -16.78 -29.76 -13.10
N GLN A 260 -17.76 -30.08 -13.96
CA GLN A 260 -18.42 -31.36 -13.89
C GLN A 260 -17.32 -32.41 -13.88
N ARG A 261 -17.35 -33.35 -12.90
CA ARG A 261 -16.52 -34.54 -13.01
C ARG A 261 -16.72 -35.04 -14.43
N ALA A 262 -15.66 -35.06 -15.23
CA ALA A 262 -15.64 -35.92 -16.39
C ALA A 262 -15.93 -37.30 -15.83
N TYR A 263 -17.19 -37.73 -15.94
CA TYR A 263 -17.58 -39.11 -15.82
C TYR A 263 -16.77 -39.75 -16.95
N ARG A 264 -15.57 -40.23 -16.60
CA ARG A 264 -14.94 -41.26 -17.40
C ARG A 264 -15.89 -42.43 -17.23
N ASP A 265 -16.88 -42.48 -18.12
CA ASP A 265 -17.49 -43.70 -18.57
C ASP A 265 -16.35 -44.61 -19.02
N LYS A 266 -15.78 -45.32 -18.04
CA LYS A 266 -15.30 -46.67 -18.24
C LYS A 266 -16.54 -47.59 -18.11
N PHE A 267 -17.53 -47.38 -18.97
CA PHE A 267 -18.28 -48.50 -19.50
C PHE A 267 -17.33 -49.12 -20.52
N GLN A 268 -16.73 -50.28 -20.21
CA GLN A 268 -17.31 -51.57 -20.59
C GLN A 268 -18.00 -51.49 -21.95
N LEU A 269 -17.31 -52.04 -22.96
CA LEU A 269 -17.78 -52.69 -24.19
C LEU A 269 -16.53 -52.76 -25.11
N GLY A 270 -15.98 -53.91 -25.48
CA GLY A 270 -16.48 -55.27 -25.36
C GLY A 270 -15.36 -56.31 -25.39
N ASN A 271 -15.80 -57.51 -24.98
CA ASN A 271 -15.39 -58.85 -25.39
C ASN A 271 -13.92 -59.13 -25.67
#